data_AF-A0AAD8C757-F1
#
_entry.id   AF-A0AAD8C757-F1
#
_cell.length_a   1.000
_cell.length_b   1.000
_cell.length_c   1.000
_cell.angle_alpha   90.00
_cell.angle_beta   90.00
_cell.angle_gamma   90.00
#
_symmetry.space_group_name_H-M   'P 1'
#
loop_
_entity.id
_entity.type
_entity.pdbx_description
1 polymer ?
#
loop_
_entity_poly.entity_id
_entity_poly.type
_entity_poly.pdbx_seq_one_letter_code
_entity_poly.pdbx_strand_id
1 'polypeptide(L)'
;MGEKEVQYSEGSELNLHGEFKNCSKNPNHFNFIPVDQFRLEHLPERYRNDDIFEFINLTAQLTVRVVCTYVSKKRPLTWPGTSLKYLFSDMRGEEMNSTGTGRVWVVTLAKEGGGNEESDDELYQDGKEYHEGPDNGAEQEAAHVAREEMEQINTCVCENCKESDSPSSEFGWVKVITARYVVFNNKEARSASCHLFFDSDRGGNPKTILTVVKMATLNPKLDWCWLKCVTCWRGSLKCAKK
;
A
#
# COMPACT_ATOMS: atom_id res chain seq x y z
N MET A 1 22.89 -1.60 3.77
CA MET A 1 21.52 -1.40 4.27
C MET A 1 21.47 0.01 4.85
N GLY A 2 20.93 0.98 4.11
CA GLY A 2 20.99 2.39 4.54
C GLY A 2 20.94 3.42 3.41
N GLU A 3 20.00 3.32 2.49
CA GLU A 3 19.63 4.44 1.61
C GLU A 3 18.10 4.47 1.42
N LYS A 4 17.42 5.06 2.39
CA LYS A 4 15.96 5.26 2.55
C LYS A 4 15.11 5.12 1.27
N GLU A 5 14.33 4.05 1.12
CA GLU A 5 13.28 3.92 0.09
C GLU A 5 12.00 4.70 0.45
N VAL A 6 12.10 5.68 1.35
CA VAL A 6 11.02 6.58 1.73
C VAL A 6 11.46 7.99 1.45
N GLN A 7 10.60 8.71 0.74
CA GLN A 7 10.77 10.12 0.48
C GLN A 7 10.02 10.92 1.54
N TYR A 8 10.67 11.99 1.98
CA TYR A 8 10.07 13.05 2.78
C TYR A 8 9.83 14.23 1.85
N SER A 9 8.60 14.73 1.81
CA SER A 9 8.26 15.90 1.01
C SER A 9 7.56 16.94 1.87
N GLU A 10 8.18 18.11 2.08
CA GLU A 10 7.51 19.31 2.61
C GLU A 10 6.65 20.03 1.54
N GLY A 11 6.68 19.56 0.28
CA GLY A 11 5.90 20.11 -0.83
C GLY A 11 5.30 19.02 -1.71
N SER A 12 4.37 19.39 -2.60
CA SER A 12 3.78 18.45 -3.56
C SER A 12 4.84 17.93 -4.54
N GLU A 13 4.99 16.60 -4.65
CA GLU A 13 5.85 15.87 -5.60
C GLU A 13 5.42 16.04 -7.09
N LEU A 14 4.93 17.22 -7.50
CA LEU A 14 4.53 17.51 -8.88
C LEU A 14 5.71 17.55 -9.86
N ASN A 15 6.94 17.26 -9.40
CA ASN A 15 8.12 17.24 -10.25
C ASN A 15 9.12 16.15 -9.85
N LEU A 16 8.68 14.88 -9.79
CA LEU A 16 9.59 13.72 -9.72
C LEU A 16 10.75 13.85 -10.73
N HIS A 17 10.46 14.31 -11.95
CA HIS A 17 11.45 14.59 -12.99
C HIS A 17 12.47 15.68 -12.62
N GLY A 18 12.10 16.64 -11.79
CA GLY A 18 12.98 17.67 -11.24
C GLY A 18 13.83 17.15 -10.08
N GLU A 19 13.28 16.28 -9.23
CA GLU A 19 14.01 15.67 -8.12
C GLU A 19 15.04 14.63 -8.59
N PHE A 20 14.79 13.95 -9.71
CA PHE A 20 15.76 13.05 -10.35
C PHE A 20 17.07 13.76 -10.73
N LYS A 21 17.03 15.04 -11.11
CA LYS A 21 18.23 15.81 -11.49
C LYS A 21 19.20 16.01 -10.33
N ASN A 22 18.71 15.95 -9.09
CA ASN A 22 19.49 16.18 -7.88
C ASN A 22 19.66 14.91 -7.03
N CYS A 23 19.36 13.72 -7.58
CA CYS A 23 19.46 12.47 -6.84
C CYS A 23 20.92 12.10 -6.58
N SER A 24 21.33 12.10 -5.31
CA SER A 24 22.68 11.74 -4.89
C SER A 24 22.97 10.24 -4.83
N LYS A 25 21.92 9.40 -4.76
CA LYS A 25 22.06 7.93 -4.67
C LYS A 25 22.60 7.31 -5.94
N ASN A 26 22.28 7.91 -7.08
CA ASN A 26 22.77 7.47 -8.37
C ASN A 26 23.02 8.69 -9.27
N PRO A 27 24.15 9.39 -9.11
CA PRO A 27 24.39 10.68 -9.78
C PRO A 27 24.46 10.60 -11.31
N ASN A 28 24.39 9.40 -11.91
CA ASN A 28 24.51 9.17 -13.35
C ASN A 28 23.25 8.59 -14.04
N HIS A 29 22.09 8.51 -13.36
CA HIS A 29 20.89 7.89 -13.94
C HIS A 29 20.01 8.84 -14.77
N PHE A 30 20.60 9.69 -15.61
CA PHE A 30 19.86 10.62 -16.48
C PHE A 30 18.93 9.93 -17.50
N ASN A 31 19.11 8.62 -17.70
CA ASN A 31 18.37 7.81 -18.65
C ASN A 31 17.26 6.99 -17.98
N PHE A 32 16.60 7.54 -16.96
CA PHE A 32 15.38 6.89 -16.45
C PHE A 32 14.32 6.88 -17.55
N ILE A 33 13.76 5.70 -17.82
CA ILE A 33 12.70 5.53 -18.81
C ILE A 33 11.38 5.49 -18.04
N PRO A 34 10.51 6.50 -18.20
CA PRO A 34 9.16 6.46 -17.65
C PRO A 34 8.44 5.17 -18.07
N VAL A 35 7.61 4.59 -17.19
CA VAL A 35 6.94 3.31 -17.50
C VAL A 35 6.09 3.40 -18.77
N ASP A 36 5.43 4.54 -19.00
CA ASP A 36 4.60 4.81 -20.18
C ASP A 36 5.42 4.92 -21.47
N GLN A 37 6.73 5.10 -21.34
CA GLN A 37 7.70 5.14 -22.43
C GLN A 37 8.55 3.86 -22.50
N PHE A 38 8.38 2.92 -21.57
CA PHE A 38 9.12 1.66 -21.57
C PHE A 38 8.68 0.80 -22.76
N ARG A 39 9.65 0.19 -23.44
CA ARG A 39 9.46 -0.57 -24.68
C ARG A 39 10.41 -1.76 -24.66
N LEU A 40 10.10 -2.79 -25.45
CA LEU A 40 10.90 -4.01 -25.53
C LEU A 40 12.37 -3.71 -25.86
N GLU A 41 12.64 -2.72 -26.71
CA GLU A 41 13.99 -2.36 -27.15
C GLU A 41 14.87 -1.78 -26.02
N HIS A 42 14.23 -1.27 -24.97
CA HIS A 42 14.89 -0.76 -23.77
C HIS A 42 15.44 -1.89 -22.88
N LEU A 43 15.01 -3.14 -23.08
CA LEU A 43 15.63 -4.28 -22.43
C LEU A 43 16.99 -4.60 -23.06
N PRO A 44 17.98 -5.06 -22.25
CA PRO A 44 19.21 -5.59 -22.81
C PRO A 44 18.91 -6.70 -23.81
N GLU A 45 19.68 -6.78 -24.89
CA GLU A 45 19.37 -7.63 -26.05
C GLU A 45 19.01 -9.09 -25.69
N ARG A 46 19.75 -9.69 -24.75
CA ARG A 46 19.51 -11.05 -24.26
C ARG A 46 18.20 -11.25 -23.47
N TYR A 47 17.52 -10.17 -23.09
CA TYR A 47 16.27 -10.15 -22.33
C TYR A 47 15.12 -9.53 -23.13
N ARG A 48 15.30 -9.22 -24.43
CA ARG A 48 14.22 -8.74 -25.30
C ARG A 48 13.28 -9.89 -25.63
N ASN A 49 12.45 -10.23 -24.67
CA ASN A 49 11.43 -11.25 -24.72
C ASN A 49 10.10 -10.64 -24.26
N ASP A 50 9.02 -10.98 -24.95
CA ASP A 50 7.70 -10.39 -24.72
C ASP A 50 7.17 -10.69 -23.32
N ASP A 51 7.41 -11.90 -22.78
CA ASP A 51 6.98 -12.28 -21.44
C ASP A 51 7.67 -11.43 -20.35
N ILE A 52 8.97 -11.16 -20.50
CA ILE A 52 9.71 -10.28 -19.58
C ILE A 52 9.19 -8.85 -19.66
N PHE A 53 8.97 -8.36 -20.88
CA PHE A 53 8.43 -7.02 -21.10
C PHE A 53 7.03 -6.86 -20.50
N GLU A 54 6.14 -7.83 -20.76
CA GLU A 54 4.79 -7.86 -20.20
C GLU A 54 4.83 -7.96 -18.68
N PHE A 55 5.66 -8.84 -18.11
CA PHE A 55 5.83 -8.97 -16.67
C PHE A 55 6.25 -7.64 -16.00
N ILE A 56 7.19 -6.91 -16.60
CA ILE A 56 7.63 -5.60 -16.10
C ILE A 56 6.48 -4.59 -16.13
N ASN A 57 5.75 -4.51 -17.25
CA ASN A 57 4.61 -3.59 -17.38
C ASN A 57 3.49 -3.91 -16.40
N LEU A 58 3.16 -5.19 -16.22
CA LEU A 58 2.16 -5.64 -15.25
C LEU A 58 2.60 -5.32 -13.82
N THR A 59 3.87 -5.57 -13.49
CA THR A 59 4.42 -5.24 -12.16
C THR A 59 4.35 -3.73 -11.89
N ALA A 60 4.66 -2.89 -12.88
CA ALA A 60 4.55 -1.45 -12.74
C ALA A 60 3.10 -0.99 -12.54
N GLN A 61 2.14 -1.56 -13.27
CA GLN A 61 0.71 -1.25 -13.09
C GLN A 61 0.17 -1.67 -11.72
N LEU A 62 0.71 -2.75 -11.13
CA LEU A 62 0.36 -3.19 -9.78
C LEU A 62 1.11 -2.44 -8.69
N THR A 63 2.09 -1.61 -9.04
CA THR A 63 2.85 -0.81 -8.09
C THR A 63 2.00 0.37 -7.60
N VAL A 64 1.99 0.57 -6.29
CA VAL A 64 1.28 1.69 -5.65
C VAL A 64 2.25 2.60 -4.94
N ARG A 65 1.96 3.88 -4.94
CA ARG A 65 2.56 4.83 -4.00
C ARG A 65 1.74 4.80 -2.72
N VAL A 66 2.40 4.53 -1.60
CA VAL A 66 1.79 4.58 -0.27
C VAL A 66 2.10 5.95 0.31
N VAL A 67 1.08 6.73 0.60
CA VAL A 67 1.20 8.04 1.24
C VAL A 67 0.69 7.90 2.67
N CYS A 68 1.53 8.20 3.66
CA CYS A 68 1.17 8.19 5.08
C CYS A 68 1.40 9.57 5.67
N THR A 69 0.38 10.15 6.31
CA THR A 69 0.42 11.54 6.79
C THR A 69 0.69 11.68 8.28
N TYR A 70 0.90 10.59 9.02
CA TYR A 70 1.11 10.60 10.46
C TYR A 70 2.19 9.61 10.88
N VAL A 71 3.02 10.00 11.84
CA VAL A 71 4.05 9.15 12.44
C VAL A 71 3.61 8.72 13.84
N SER A 72 3.54 7.41 14.09
CA SER A 72 3.07 6.88 15.36
C SER A 72 4.02 7.17 16.51
N LYS A 73 3.46 7.62 17.64
CA LYS A 73 4.18 7.70 18.93
C LYS A 73 4.79 6.37 19.38
N LYS A 74 4.29 5.24 18.84
CA LYS A 74 4.75 3.89 19.16
C LYS A 74 5.87 3.38 18.23
N ARG A 75 6.34 4.15 17.24
CA ARG A 75 7.48 3.71 16.40
C ARG A 75 8.68 3.35 17.30
N PRO A 76 9.50 2.33 16.98
CA PRO A 76 10.71 1.99 17.74
C PRO A 76 11.76 3.09 17.69
N LEU A 77 12.70 3.15 18.66
CA LEU A 77 13.80 4.15 18.62
C LEU A 77 14.87 3.66 17.65
N THR A 78 15.12 2.36 17.68
CA THR A 78 16.06 1.66 16.84
C THR A 78 15.41 0.45 16.19
N TRP A 79 16.02 -0.04 15.11
CA TRP A 79 15.64 -1.33 14.53
C TRP A 79 15.85 -2.46 15.52
N PRO A 80 14.93 -3.45 15.59
CA PRO A 80 15.04 -4.58 16.51
C PRO A 80 16.41 -5.27 16.41
N GLY A 81 17.08 -5.43 17.55
CA GLY A 81 18.39 -6.10 17.61
C GLY A 81 19.56 -5.26 17.09
N THR A 82 19.40 -3.97 16.83
CA THR A 82 20.47 -3.09 16.35
C THR A 82 20.52 -1.76 17.11
N SER A 83 21.62 -1.02 16.97
CA SER A 83 21.73 0.39 17.37
C SER A 83 21.31 1.37 16.26
N LEU A 84 20.91 0.87 15.09
CA LEU A 84 20.50 1.70 13.96
C LEU A 84 19.15 2.34 14.26
N LYS A 85 19.05 3.65 14.03
CA LYS A 85 17.84 4.42 14.25
C LYS A 85 16.68 3.95 13.37
N TYR A 86 15.49 3.79 13.96
CA TYR A 86 14.30 3.45 13.20
C TYR A 86 13.84 4.65 12.36
N LEU A 87 13.31 4.38 11.17
CA LEU A 87 12.90 5.45 10.28
C LEU A 87 11.78 6.30 10.93
N PHE A 88 11.97 7.61 10.94
CA PHE A 88 11.07 8.60 11.55
C PHE A 88 10.88 8.46 13.07
N SER A 89 11.82 7.82 13.77
CA SER A 89 11.73 7.68 15.22
C SER A 89 11.74 9.02 15.97
N ASP A 90 12.31 10.07 15.39
CA ASP A 90 12.35 11.41 16.01
C ASP A 90 11.05 12.19 15.86
N MET A 91 10.30 11.91 14.80
CA MET A 91 9.10 12.65 14.42
C MET A 91 7.84 12.01 15.02
N ARG A 92 7.99 11.30 16.13
CA ARG A 92 6.91 10.53 16.75
C ARG A 92 5.76 11.42 17.19
N GLY A 93 4.58 11.11 16.67
CA GLY A 93 3.36 11.83 17.00
C GLY A 93 3.14 13.08 16.17
N GLU A 94 4.00 13.35 15.19
CA GLU A 94 3.87 14.47 14.26
C GLU A 94 3.02 14.07 13.04
N GLU A 95 2.36 15.08 12.47
CA GLU A 95 1.75 14.99 11.14
C GLU A 95 2.83 15.28 10.10
N MET A 96 3.03 14.37 9.16
CA MET A 96 4.14 14.39 8.23
C MET A 96 3.76 13.60 6.98
N ASN A 97 3.90 14.22 5.80
CA ASN A 97 3.74 13.51 4.54
C ASN A 97 4.99 12.66 4.27
N SER A 98 4.81 11.34 4.31
CA SER A 98 5.82 10.37 3.93
C SER A 98 5.30 9.49 2.80
N THR A 99 6.17 9.19 1.83
CA THR A 99 5.82 8.40 0.65
C THR A 99 6.72 7.16 0.56
N GLY A 100 6.09 6.00 0.34
CA GLY A 100 6.75 4.73 0.09
C GLY A 100 6.12 4.01 -1.09
N THR A 101 6.58 2.79 -1.36
CA THR A 101 6.05 1.96 -2.45
C THR A 101 5.43 0.68 -1.89
N GLY A 102 4.39 0.20 -2.56
CA GLY A 102 3.81 -1.11 -2.32
C GLY A 102 3.41 -1.78 -3.62
N ARG A 103 2.84 -2.98 -3.51
CA ARG A 103 2.29 -3.72 -4.64
C ARG A 103 0.91 -4.26 -4.32
N VAL A 104 -0.03 -4.14 -5.25
CA VAL A 104 -1.31 -4.83 -5.19
C VAL A 104 -1.07 -6.33 -5.20
N TRP A 105 -1.72 -7.05 -4.30
CA TRP A 105 -1.61 -8.49 -4.16
C TRP A 105 -2.92 -9.20 -4.51
N VAL A 106 -4.03 -8.73 -3.94
CA VAL A 106 -5.36 -9.31 -4.14
C VAL A 106 -6.37 -8.18 -4.29
N VAL A 107 -7.32 -8.36 -5.21
CA VAL A 107 -8.48 -7.49 -5.39
C VAL A 107 -9.73 -8.35 -5.28
N THR A 108 -10.65 -7.94 -4.40
CA THR A 108 -11.92 -8.63 -4.16
C THR A 108 -13.06 -7.63 -4.36
N LEU A 109 -14.01 -7.94 -5.24
CA LEU A 109 -15.24 -7.15 -5.36
C LEU A 109 -16.19 -7.53 -4.22
N ALA A 110 -16.75 -6.53 -3.54
CA ALA A 110 -17.87 -6.77 -2.63
C ALA A 110 -19.08 -7.18 -3.48
N LYS A 111 -19.58 -8.41 -3.29
CA LYS A 111 -20.78 -8.87 -4.00
C LYS A 111 -22.03 -8.21 -3.41
N GLU A 112 -23.03 -7.95 -4.26
CA GLU A 112 -24.40 -7.66 -3.80
C GLU A 112 -24.87 -8.83 -2.91
N GLY A 113 -25.24 -8.55 -1.66
CA GLY A 113 -25.67 -9.56 -0.69
C GLY A 113 -24.67 -9.90 0.42
N GLY A 114 -23.58 -9.13 0.58
CA GLY A 114 -22.64 -9.27 1.69
C GLY A 114 -21.54 -10.28 1.35
N GLY A 115 -20.35 -9.78 1.03
CA GLY A 115 -19.17 -10.62 0.95
C GLY A 115 -18.76 -11.05 2.35
N ASN A 116 -18.91 -12.34 2.67
CA ASN A 116 -18.32 -12.96 3.85
C ASN A 116 -16.78 -12.95 3.71
N GLU A 117 -16.12 -11.83 4.02
CA GLU A 117 -14.68 -11.81 4.29
C GLU A 117 -14.44 -12.26 5.73
N GLU A 118 -14.72 -13.54 6.00
CA GLU A 118 -14.73 -14.14 7.34
C GLU A 118 -13.37 -14.64 7.83
N SER A 119 -12.30 -14.67 7.00
CA SER A 119 -11.04 -15.29 7.42
C SER A 119 -9.92 -14.34 7.81
N ASP A 120 -9.89 -13.12 7.25
CA ASP A 120 -8.63 -12.35 7.27
C ASP A 120 -8.66 -11.16 8.22
N ASP A 121 -9.81 -10.78 8.78
CA ASP A 121 -9.92 -9.56 9.57
C ASP A 121 -9.19 -9.61 10.92
N GLU A 122 -9.05 -10.81 11.50
CA GLU A 122 -8.21 -11.07 12.67
C GLU A 122 -6.71 -10.88 12.39
N LEU A 123 -6.28 -11.09 11.14
CA LEU A 123 -4.90 -10.88 10.70
C LEU A 123 -4.44 -9.43 10.92
N TYR A 124 -5.36 -8.47 10.80
CA TYR A 124 -5.08 -7.03 10.81
C TYR A 124 -5.21 -6.40 12.21
N GLN A 125 -5.04 -7.18 13.27
CA GLN A 125 -4.96 -6.68 14.63
C GLN A 125 -3.54 -6.18 14.96
N ASP A 126 -3.45 -4.98 15.55
CA ASP A 126 -2.16 -4.34 15.88
C ASP A 126 -1.40 -5.18 16.91
N GLY A 127 -0.25 -5.73 16.50
CA GLY A 127 0.63 -6.48 17.40
C GLY A 127 0.32 -7.97 17.55
N LYS A 128 -0.62 -8.55 16.78
CA LYS A 128 -0.72 -10.01 16.66
C LYS A 128 0.28 -10.52 15.63
N GLU A 129 1.05 -11.55 16.00
CA GLU A 129 1.87 -12.31 15.05
C GLU A 129 0.94 -13.17 14.19
N TYR A 130 1.19 -13.24 12.89
CA TYR A 130 0.59 -14.27 12.07
C TYR A 130 1.36 -15.56 12.30
N HIS A 131 0.63 -16.60 12.65
CA HIS A 131 1.16 -17.95 12.55
C HIS A 131 0.92 -18.43 11.14
N GLU A 132 1.99 -18.55 10.34
CA GLU A 132 1.96 -19.35 9.11
C GLU A 132 1.48 -20.75 9.50
N GLY A 133 0.28 -21.12 9.03
CA GLY A 133 -0.10 -22.52 9.00
C GLY A 133 0.96 -23.29 8.22
N PRO A 134 1.22 -24.57 8.57
CA PRO A 134 2.21 -25.36 7.86
C PRO A 134 1.91 -25.34 6.36
N ASP A 135 2.93 -24.96 5.59
CA ASP A 135 2.96 -24.94 4.13
C ASP A 135 2.84 -26.37 3.61
N ASN A 136 1.64 -26.97 3.69
CA ASN A 136 1.24 -28.28 3.17
C ASN A 136 -0.29 -28.46 3.31
N GLY A 137 -1.06 -28.15 2.26
CA GLY A 137 -2.31 -28.86 1.93
C GLY A 137 -3.46 -28.92 2.94
N ALA A 138 -3.53 -28.06 3.96
CA ALA A 138 -4.58 -28.07 4.97
C ALA A 138 -5.51 -26.84 4.87
N GLU A 139 -6.19 -26.70 3.73
CA GLU A 139 -7.20 -25.65 3.50
C GLU A 139 -8.53 -25.89 4.25
N GLN A 140 -8.67 -26.93 5.08
CA GLN A 140 -10.00 -27.35 5.57
C GLN A 140 -10.18 -27.45 7.10
N GLU A 141 -9.16 -27.22 7.93
CA GLU A 141 -9.28 -27.51 9.38
C GLU A 141 -8.96 -26.34 10.34
N ALA A 142 -8.93 -25.11 9.85
CA ALA A 142 -8.89 -23.90 10.69
C ALA A 142 -10.25 -23.18 10.80
N ALA A 143 -11.32 -23.77 10.28
CA ALA A 143 -12.64 -23.13 10.15
C ALA A 143 -13.55 -23.25 11.38
N HIS A 144 -13.08 -23.74 12.54
CA HIS A 144 -14.01 -24.19 13.60
C HIS A 144 -13.93 -23.53 14.98
N VAL A 145 -13.19 -22.44 15.19
CA VAL A 145 -13.24 -21.70 16.48
C VAL A 145 -13.07 -20.19 16.30
N ALA A 146 -14.15 -19.49 15.94
CA ALA A 146 -14.52 -18.15 16.45
C ALA A 146 -15.88 -17.73 15.84
N ARG A 147 -16.99 -18.20 16.43
CA ARG A 147 -18.32 -17.61 16.18
C ARG A 147 -18.47 -16.39 17.08
N GLU A 148 -18.03 -15.24 16.62
CA GLU A 148 -18.48 -13.94 17.12
C GLU A 148 -19.07 -13.14 15.96
N GLU A 149 -20.13 -12.39 16.26
CA GLU A 149 -21.13 -11.87 15.33
C GLU A 149 -20.52 -11.07 14.16
N MET A 150 -20.64 -11.62 12.94
CA MET A 150 -20.21 -10.96 11.71
C MET A 150 -21.17 -9.85 11.30
N GLU A 151 -20.74 -8.59 11.35
CA GLU A 151 -21.44 -7.49 10.69
C GLU A 151 -21.33 -7.65 9.17
N GLN A 152 -22.48 -7.87 8.51
CA GLN A 152 -22.56 -7.86 7.05
C GLN A 152 -22.27 -6.44 6.52
N ILE A 153 -21.08 -6.23 5.97
CA ILE A 153 -20.70 -4.95 5.34
C ILE A 153 -21.33 -4.90 3.93
N ASN A 154 -22.47 -4.23 3.84
CA ASN A 154 -23.21 -4.07 2.58
C ASN A 154 -22.94 -2.72 1.89
N THR A 155 -22.15 -1.86 2.52
CA THR A 155 -21.80 -0.52 2.00
C THR A 155 -20.33 -0.21 2.24
N CYS A 156 -19.76 0.65 1.39
CA CYS A 156 -18.36 1.04 1.46
C CYS A 156 -18.03 1.73 2.79
N VAL A 157 -16.90 1.34 3.39
CA VAL A 157 -16.42 1.89 4.68
C VAL A 157 -15.32 2.94 4.55
N CYS A 158 -15.10 3.50 3.36
CA CYS A 158 -14.22 4.67 3.21
C CYS A 158 -14.82 5.89 3.92
N GLU A 159 -14.00 6.86 4.34
CA GLU A 159 -14.50 8.07 5.05
C GLU A 159 -15.60 8.79 4.27
N ASN A 160 -15.42 8.95 2.96
CA ASN A 160 -16.42 9.61 2.11
C ASN A 160 -17.78 8.90 2.08
N CYS A 161 -17.82 7.58 2.28
CA CYS A 161 -19.08 6.83 2.37
C CYS A 161 -19.61 6.82 3.81
N LYS A 162 -18.74 6.79 4.83
CA LYS A 162 -19.12 6.90 6.24
C LYS A 162 -19.84 8.20 6.57
N GLU A 163 -19.40 9.29 5.94
CA GLU A 163 -19.98 10.64 6.15
C GLU A 163 -21.17 10.93 5.24
N SER A 164 -21.58 9.98 4.39
CA SER A 164 -22.57 10.25 3.36
C SER A 164 -23.90 9.57 3.64
N ASP A 165 -24.98 10.28 3.35
CA ASP A 165 -26.35 9.73 3.36
C ASP A 165 -26.62 8.69 2.26
N SER A 166 -25.70 8.54 1.30
CA SER A 166 -25.81 7.59 0.18
C SER A 166 -24.50 6.81 -0.01
N PRO A 167 -24.08 5.99 0.97
CA PRO A 167 -22.86 5.21 0.87
C PRO A 167 -22.92 4.24 -0.31
N SER A 168 -21.80 4.00 -0.99
CA SER A 168 -21.77 3.12 -2.15
C SER A 168 -22.02 1.66 -1.74
N SER A 169 -22.96 0.98 -2.38
CA SER A 169 -23.11 -0.48 -2.31
C SER A 169 -22.12 -1.20 -3.23
N GLU A 170 -21.57 -0.51 -4.23
CA GLU A 170 -20.54 -1.03 -5.13
C GLU A 170 -19.15 -0.60 -4.66
N PHE A 171 -18.39 -1.55 -4.11
CA PHE A 171 -17.04 -1.31 -3.59
C PHE A 171 -16.17 -2.56 -3.69
N GLY A 172 -14.87 -2.37 -3.51
CA GLY A 172 -13.88 -3.43 -3.58
C GLY A 172 -12.83 -3.30 -2.50
N TRP A 173 -12.35 -4.46 -2.05
CA TRP A 173 -11.21 -4.60 -1.16
C TRP A 173 -9.95 -4.84 -1.97
N VAL A 174 -8.86 -4.20 -1.55
CA VAL A 174 -7.55 -4.36 -2.17
C VAL A 174 -6.53 -4.62 -1.08
N LYS A 175 -5.79 -5.73 -1.19
CA LYS A 175 -4.63 -5.98 -0.33
C LYS A 175 -3.38 -5.44 -1.00
N VAL A 176 -2.65 -4.61 -0.28
CA VAL A 176 -1.35 -4.07 -0.72
C VAL A 176 -0.27 -4.59 0.21
N ILE A 177 0.82 -5.10 -0.34
CA ILE A 177 2.05 -5.39 0.41
C ILE A 177 2.97 -4.17 0.35
N THR A 178 3.52 -3.76 1.47
CA THR A 178 4.53 -2.69 1.57
C THR A 178 5.49 -2.96 2.71
N ALA A 179 6.51 -2.11 2.87
CA ALA A 179 7.43 -2.23 3.99
C ALA A 179 6.82 -1.67 5.29
N ARG A 180 7.13 -2.29 6.42
CA ARG A 180 6.55 -1.90 7.71
C ARG A 180 7.05 -0.53 8.19
N TYR A 181 8.25 -0.12 7.79
CA TYR A 181 8.67 1.27 8.07
C TYR A 181 7.87 2.32 7.32
N VAL A 182 7.17 1.97 6.22
CA VAL A 182 6.29 2.90 5.49
C VAL A 182 5.02 3.12 6.31
N VAL A 183 4.39 2.03 6.75
CA VAL A 183 3.21 2.05 7.65
C VAL A 183 3.45 1.09 8.81
N PHE A 184 3.68 1.64 10.00
CA PHE A 184 4.19 0.89 11.15
C PHE A 184 3.11 0.20 11.99
N ASN A 185 1.96 0.84 12.17
CA ASN A 185 0.82 0.28 12.89
C ASN A 185 -0.53 0.82 12.37
N ASN A 186 -1.61 0.30 12.93
CA ASN A 186 -2.98 0.67 12.56
C ASN A 186 -3.31 2.16 12.74
N LYS A 187 -2.55 2.90 13.57
CA LYS A 187 -2.74 4.35 13.69
C LYS A 187 -2.21 5.10 12.48
N GLU A 188 -1.07 4.67 11.93
CA GLU A 188 -0.52 5.18 10.66
C GLU A 188 -1.33 4.68 9.47
N ALA A 189 -1.81 3.43 9.51
CA ALA A 189 -2.65 2.89 8.45
C ALA A 189 -3.89 3.76 8.20
N ARG A 190 -4.52 4.28 9.26
CA ARG A 190 -5.70 5.16 9.14
C ARG A 190 -5.41 6.54 8.56
N SER A 191 -4.15 6.99 8.59
CA SER A 191 -3.73 8.23 7.93
C SER A 191 -3.12 7.97 6.54
N ALA A 192 -3.13 6.70 6.10
CA ALA A 192 -2.50 6.30 4.85
C ALA A 192 -3.50 6.14 3.69
N SER A 193 -2.99 6.30 2.49
CA SER A 193 -3.69 6.02 1.24
C SER A 193 -2.73 5.36 0.23
N CYS A 194 -3.26 4.51 -0.65
CA CYS A 194 -2.49 3.93 -1.74
C CYS A 194 -2.95 4.52 -3.07
N HIS A 195 -1.99 5.04 -3.82
CA HIS A 195 -2.20 5.75 -5.08
C HIS A 195 -1.76 4.83 -6.21
N LEU A 196 -2.68 4.51 -7.10
CA LEU A 196 -2.46 3.73 -8.32
C LEU A 196 -2.31 4.67 -9.51
N PHE A 197 -1.47 4.27 -10.48
CA PHE A 197 -1.23 5.01 -11.72
C PHE A 197 -0.77 6.46 -11.45
N PHE A 198 0.07 6.63 -10.43
CA PHE A 198 0.57 7.93 -9.95
C PHE A 198 1.66 8.52 -10.87
N ASP A 199 2.21 7.70 -11.75
CA ASP A 199 3.20 8.01 -12.79
C ASP A 199 2.55 8.30 -14.15
N SER A 200 1.24 8.08 -14.26
CA SER A 200 0.49 8.20 -15.50
C SER A 200 -0.07 9.62 -15.64
N ASP A 201 0.46 10.37 -16.61
CA ASP A 201 0.14 11.75 -17.01
C ASP A 201 1.05 12.82 -16.36
N ARG A 202 1.46 13.82 -17.17
CA ARG A 202 2.40 14.93 -16.84
C ARG A 202 1.97 15.84 -15.67
N GLY A 203 0.93 15.48 -14.93
CA GLY A 203 0.38 16.21 -13.79
C GLY A 203 0.41 15.47 -12.45
N GLY A 204 0.97 14.25 -12.37
CA GLY A 204 1.23 13.55 -11.10
C GLY A 204 -0.01 13.22 -10.25
N ASN A 205 -1.22 13.32 -10.81
CA ASN A 205 -2.46 13.05 -10.09
C ASN A 205 -2.82 11.57 -10.21
N PRO A 206 -2.96 10.84 -9.09
CA PRO A 206 -3.25 9.41 -9.15
C PRO A 206 -4.62 9.16 -9.78
N LYS A 207 -4.67 8.24 -10.73
CA LYS A 207 -5.95 7.84 -11.32
C LYS A 207 -6.75 6.98 -10.37
N THR A 208 -6.23 6.43 -9.28
CA THR A 208 -7.09 5.75 -8.29
C THR A 208 -6.46 5.87 -6.93
N ILE A 209 -7.27 6.23 -5.93
CA ILE A 209 -6.86 6.31 -4.54
C ILE A 209 -7.63 5.22 -3.78
N LEU A 210 -6.89 4.42 -3.03
CA LEU A 210 -7.40 3.41 -2.13
C LEU A 210 -7.25 3.94 -0.70
N THR A 211 -8.33 3.91 0.07
CA THR A 211 -8.29 4.27 1.50
C THR A 211 -7.75 3.08 2.28
N VAL A 212 -6.68 3.26 3.05
CA VAL A 212 -6.16 2.22 3.92
C VAL A 212 -7.04 2.14 5.18
N VAL A 213 -7.62 0.97 5.45
CA VAL A 213 -8.51 0.75 6.59
C VAL A 213 -7.72 0.25 7.81
N LYS A 214 -6.80 -0.67 7.58
CA LYS A 214 -5.97 -1.31 8.61
C LYS A 214 -4.77 -2.02 8.00
N MET A 215 -3.83 -2.41 8.85
CA MET A 215 -2.65 -3.17 8.50
C MET A 215 -2.45 -4.41 9.37
N ALA A 216 -1.78 -5.40 8.79
CA ALA A 216 -1.35 -6.63 9.43
C ALA A 216 0.15 -6.80 9.28
N THR A 217 0.80 -7.44 10.23
CA THR A 217 2.20 -7.85 10.12
C THR A 217 2.31 -9.33 10.45
N LEU A 218 2.91 -10.11 9.56
CA LEU A 218 3.01 -11.54 9.83
C LEU A 218 4.07 -11.85 10.89
N ASN A 219 5.22 -11.18 10.78
CA ASN A 219 6.34 -11.31 11.70
C ASN A 219 6.88 -9.90 12.03
N PRO A 220 6.77 -9.44 13.29
CA PRO A 220 7.25 -8.12 13.70
C PRO A 220 8.76 -7.90 13.50
N LYS A 221 9.53 -8.97 13.31
CA LYS A 221 10.97 -8.91 13.01
C LYS A 221 11.24 -8.73 11.52
N LEU A 222 10.27 -9.02 10.66
CA LEU A 222 10.36 -8.74 9.23
C LEU A 222 9.81 -7.34 8.94
N ASP A 223 10.31 -6.75 7.86
CA ASP A 223 10.06 -5.36 7.52
C ASP A 223 9.01 -5.20 6.42
N TRP A 224 7.95 -6.00 6.49
CA TRP A 224 6.83 -5.92 5.55
C TRP A 224 5.50 -6.08 6.26
N CYS A 225 4.47 -5.48 5.68
CA CYS A 225 3.12 -5.51 6.18
C CYS A 225 2.11 -5.59 5.03
N TRP A 226 0.91 -6.04 5.38
CA TRP A 226 -0.25 -6.01 4.51
C TRP A 226 -1.13 -4.83 4.88
N LEU A 227 -1.55 -4.05 3.90
CA LEU A 227 -2.57 -3.04 4.04
C LEU A 227 -3.89 -3.60 3.49
N LYS A 228 -4.96 -3.54 4.29
CA LYS A 228 -6.32 -3.74 3.81
C LYS A 228 -6.85 -2.39 3.37
N CYS A 229 -7.05 -2.23 2.07
CA CYS A 229 -7.52 -1.00 1.46
C CYS A 229 -8.93 -1.18 0.89
N VAL A 230 -9.68 -0.10 0.83
CA VAL A 230 -11.01 -0.06 0.22
C VAL A 230 -11.08 1.00 -0.87
N THR A 231 -11.85 0.73 -1.92
CA THR A 231 -12.23 1.71 -2.93
C THR A 231 -13.68 1.50 -3.33
N CYS A 232 -14.36 2.55 -3.76
CA CYS A 232 -15.73 2.45 -4.26
C CYS A 232 -15.93 3.28 -5.53
N TRP A 233 -16.88 2.84 -6.34
CA TRP A 233 -17.26 3.49 -7.58
C TRP A 233 -18.46 4.38 -7.30
N ARG A 234 -18.23 5.66 -7.05
CA ARG A 234 -19.27 6.67 -7.25
C ARG A 234 -19.17 7.15 -8.67
N GLY A 235 -20.29 7.09 -9.41
CA GLY A 235 -20.39 7.59 -10.80
C GLY A 235 -19.50 8.82 -11.03
N SER A 236 -18.42 8.60 -11.78
CA SER A 236 -17.44 9.61 -12.23
C SER A 236 -16.58 10.32 -11.17
N LEU A 237 -16.71 10.05 -9.87
CA LEU A 237 -15.88 10.65 -8.80
C LEU A 237 -15.20 9.56 -7.98
N LYS A 238 -13.90 9.37 -8.25
CA LYS A 238 -13.01 8.56 -7.42
C LYS A 238 -12.98 9.13 -6.00
N CYS A 239 -12.97 8.27 -4.98
CA CYS A 239 -12.74 8.69 -3.60
C CYS A 239 -11.33 9.26 -3.45
N ALA A 240 -11.16 10.55 -3.77
CA ALA A 240 -10.01 11.34 -3.43
C ALA A 240 -10.44 12.31 -2.32
N LYS A 241 -9.70 12.34 -1.20
CA LYS A 241 -9.74 13.51 -0.32
C LYS A 241 -9.20 14.70 -1.12
N LYS A 242 -9.94 15.81 -1.11
CA LYS A 242 -9.42 17.10 -1.55
C LYS A 242 -8.38 17.62 -0.56
#